data_AF-A0A414L3C9-F1
#
_entry.id   AF-A0A414L3C9-F1
#
_cell.length_a   1.000
_cell.length_b   1.000
_cell.length_c   1.000
_cell.angle_alpha   90.00
_cell.angle_beta   90.00
_cell.angle_gamma   90.00
#
_symmetry.space_group_name_H-M   'P 1'
#
loop_
_entity.id
_entity.type
_entity.pdbx_description
1 polymer ?
#
loop_
_entity_poly.entity_id
_entity_poly.type
_entity_poly.pdbx_seq_one_letter_code
_entity_poly.pdbx_strand_id
1 'polypeptide(L)'
;MEKEIIINNKLNEISRISQFMEELGVSLNIPSEIAMSINLAIEEIIANIIQNAYPDDKLGEILLQANITPGKLTFQITDEGVAVDPFQKSNPDVKPSLEEQLTKGLGHFLIHRTMDEVNYRTSGTQNLLTLVKRLDIDFKPDALLDTNICRVDGIIVLDIKGRLDTANARDFSMAIQPLLQEVNPNIIINCEQMSYISSSGLRCFLILQKSVQKNRGSLIIEAMKPEIKNIFEMTGCTSLFNIR
;
A
#
# COMPACT_ATOMS: atom_id res chain seq x y z
N MET A 1 1.37 11.95 -18.80
CA MET A 1 0.65 12.66 -17.71
C MET A 1 1.68 13.00 -16.66
N GLU A 2 1.58 14.18 -16.05
CA GLU A 2 2.47 14.63 -14.98
C GLU A 2 1.60 14.95 -13.75
N LYS A 3 2.00 14.43 -12.59
CA LYS A 3 1.41 14.78 -11.29
C LYS A 3 2.54 15.13 -10.33
N GLU A 4 2.29 16.02 -9.40
CA GLU A 4 3.26 16.39 -8.37
C GLU A 4 2.62 16.65 -7.02
N ILE A 5 3.42 16.51 -5.97
CA ILE A 5 3.08 16.86 -4.61
C ILE A 5 4.31 17.46 -3.91
N ILE A 6 4.07 18.54 -3.17
CA ILE A 6 5.06 19.14 -2.27
C ILE A 6 4.64 18.82 -0.83
N ILE A 7 5.59 18.29 -0.07
CA ILE A 7 5.45 18.00 1.35
C ILE A 7 6.52 18.73 2.15
N ASN A 8 6.20 19.01 3.42
CA ASN A 8 7.22 19.44 4.36
C ASN A 8 8.07 18.25 4.80
N ASN A 9 9.29 18.49 5.28
CA ASN A 9 10.18 17.46 5.81
C ASN A 9 9.76 16.93 7.20
N LYS A 10 8.51 16.50 7.36
CA LYS A 10 7.96 15.95 8.60
C LYS A 10 7.37 14.57 8.36
N LEU A 11 7.60 13.63 9.28
CA LEU A 11 7.16 12.24 9.14
C LEU A 11 5.63 12.08 9.00
N ASN A 12 4.84 12.99 9.54
CA ASN A 12 3.38 12.95 9.39
C ASN A 12 2.91 13.23 7.95
N GLU A 13 3.73 13.88 7.13
CA GLU A 13 3.43 14.16 5.73
C GLU A 13 3.51 12.91 4.84
N ILE A 14 4.13 11.82 5.32
CA ILE A 14 4.20 10.53 4.60
C ILE A 14 2.78 10.03 4.26
N SER A 15 1.79 10.26 5.12
CA SER A 15 0.39 9.92 4.84
C SER A 15 -0.17 10.58 3.57
N ARG A 16 0.29 11.79 3.24
CA ARG A 16 -0.10 12.51 2.02
C ARG A 16 0.54 11.87 0.78
N ILE A 17 1.74 11.30 0.93
CA ILE A 17 2.40 10.54 -0.13
C ILE A 17 1.62 9.26 -0.42
N SER A 18 1.20 8.51 0.61
CA SER A 18 0.39 7.30 0.43
C SER A 18 -0.88 7.59 -0.36
N GLN A 19 -1.57 8.70 -0.04
CA GLN A 19 -2.76 9.12 -0.78
C GLN A 19 -2.44 9.49 -2.24
N PHE A 20 -1.39 10.28 -2.47
CA PHE A 20 -0.95 10.65 -3.82
C PHE A 20 -0.64 9.41 -4.68
N MET A 21 0.03 8.42 -4.10
CA MET A 21 0.38 7.16 -4.75
C MET A 21 -0.84 6.29 -5.04
N GLU A 22 -1.82 6.25 -4.14
CA GLU A 22 -3.08 5.55 -4.36
C GLU A 22 -3.87 6.17 -5.52
N GLU A 23 -3.99 7.50 -5.56
CA GLU A 23 -4.63 8.22 -6.65
C GLU A 23 -3.92 8.00 -8.00
N LEU A 24 -2.59 7.93 -7.99
CA LEU A 24 -1.79 7.57 -9.17
C LEU A 24 -2.10 6.14 -9.62
N GLY A 25 -2.06 5.17 -8.71
CA GLY A 25 -2.32 3.77 -9.00
C GLY A 25 -3.70 3.55 -9.62
N VAL A 26 -4.73 4.18 -9.07
CA VAL A 26 -6.10 4.14 -9.61
C VAL A 26 -6.17 4.78 -11.00
N SER A 27 -5.60 5.97 -11.18
CA SER A 27 -5.68 6.68 -12.46
C SER A 27 -5.01 5.96 -13.63
N LEU A 28 -4.08 5.04 -13.32
CA LEU A 28 -3.26 4.32 -14.29
C LEU A 28 -3.60 2.84 -14.37
N ASN A 29 -4.59 2.38 -13.59
CA ASN A 29 -4.91 0.95 -13.44
C ASN A 29 -3.68 0.09 -13.13
N ILE A 30 -2.76 0.63 -12.30
CA ILE A 30 -1.57 -0.13 -11.90
C ILE A 30 -2.04 -1.30 -11.00
N PRO A 31 -1.57 -2.53 -11.26
CA PRO A 31 -1.80 -3.64 -10.37
C PRO A 31 -1.40 -3.27 -8.97
N SER A 32 -2.28 -3.54 -8.03
CA SER A 32 -2.13 -3.06 -6.67
C SER A 32 -0.88 -3.55 -5.95
N GLU A 33 -0.42 -4.77 -6.24
CA GLU A 33 0.85 -5.28 -5.73
C GLU A 33 2.01 -4.36 -6.15
N ILE A 34 2.04 -3.99 -7.43
CA ILE A 34 3.02 -3.05 -7.98
C ILE A 34 2.85 -1.67 -7.35
N ALA A 35 1.61 -1.16 -7.26
CA ALA A 35 1.34 0.15 -6.67
C ALA A 35 1.76 0.21 -5.19
N MET A 36 1.50 -0.85 -4.42
CA MET A 36 1.86 -0.96 -3.01
C MET A 36 3.37 -1.06 -2.83
N SER A 37 4.06 -1.89 -3.62
CA SER A 37 5.52 -1.98 -3.59
C SER A 37 6.17 -0.63 -3.92
N ILE A 38 5.68 0.07 -4.95
CA ILE A 38 6.16 1.41 -5.30
C ILE A 38 5.91 2.38 -4.16
N ASN A 39 4.70 2.39 -3.57
CA ASN A 39 4.38 3.27 -2.45
C ASN A 39 5.36 3.08 -1.29
N LEU A 40 5.56 1.83 -0.85
CA LEU A 40 6.48 1.54 0.25
C LEU A 40 7.93 1.94 -0.07
N ALA A 41 8.39 1.74 -1.31
CA ALA A 41 9.72 2.18 -1.73
C ALA A 41 9.86 3.71 -1.68
N ILE A 42 8.84 4.46 -2.10
CA ILE A 42 8.82 5.93 -2.05
C ILE A 42 8.78 6.42 -0.60
N GLU A 43 7.94 5.82 0.26
CA GLU A 43 7.84 6.15 1.69
C GLU A 43 9.18 5.97 2.40
N GLU A 44 9.87 4.86 2.15
CA GLU A 44 11.19 4.58 2.70
C GLU A 44 12.22 5.64 2.28
N ILE A 45 12.23 6.00 1.00
CA ILE A 45 13.14 7.01 0.47
C ILE A 45 12.89 8.37 1.12
N ILE A 46 11.63 8.78 1.22
CA ILE A 46 11.25 10.06 1.82
C ILE A 46 11.57 10.07 3.31
N ALA A 47 11.30 8.98 4.03
CA ALA A 47 11.69 8.84 5.43
C ALA A 47 13.20 8.99 5.62
N ASN A 48 14.00 8.37 4.76
CA ASN A 48 15.47 8.49 4.79
C ASN A 48 15.95 9.91 4.47
N ILE A 49 15.32 10.62 3.53
CA ILE A 49 15.63 12.03 3.25
C ILE A 49 15.30 12.89 4.47
N ILE A 50 14.10 12.76 5.04
CA ILE A 50 13.67 13.52 6.22
C ILE A 50 14.64 13.32 7.39
N GLN A 51 15.04 12.07 7.67
CA GLN A 51 15.90 11.75 8.81
C GLN A 51 17.35 12.15 8.62
N ASN A 52 17.90 12.02 7.41
CA ASN A 52 19.35 12.15 7.19
C ASN A 52 19.76 13.44 6.48
N ALA A 53 18.91 14.00 5.61
CA ALA A 53 19.23 15.21 4.86
C ALA A 53 18.88 16.50 5.63
N TYR A 54 18.07 16.42 6.69
CA TYR A 54 17.60 17.58 7.45
C TYR A 54 17.92 17.46 8.96
N PRO A 55 19.20 17.60 9.37
CA PRO A 55 19.56 17.66 10.78
C PRO A 55 19.03 18.94 11.46
N ASP A 56 18.79 18.87 12.77
CA ASP A 56 18.48 20.00 13.67
C ASP A 56 17.20 20.81 13.35
N ASP A 57 16.07 20.12 13.07
CA ASP A 57 14.74 20.72 12.86
C ASP A 57 14.68 21.79 11.75
N LYS A 58 15.67 21.81 10.84
CA LYS A 58 15.67 22.73 9.70
C LYS A 58 14.45 22.46 8.83
N LEU A 59 13.60 23.45 8.67
CA LEU A 59 12.44 23.34 7.78
C LEU A 59 12.91 23.23 6.33
N GLY A 60 12.30 22.31 5.59
CA GLY A 60 12.54 22.12 4.17
C GLY A 60 11.34 21.50 3.49
N GLU A 61 11.30 21.64 2.17
CA GLU A 61 10.30 21.04 1.31
C GLU A 61 10.93 19.90 0.52
N ILE A 62 10.13 18.86 0.27
CA ILE A 62 10.45 17.75 -0.60
C ILE A 62 9.39 17.72 -1.69
N LEU A 63 9.83 17.82 -2.94
CA LEU A 63 8.99 17.75 -4.13
C LEU A 63 9.04 16.34 -4.70
N LEU A 64 7.90 15.67 -4.81
CA LEU A 64 7.74 14.40 -5.52
C LEU A 64 6.95 14.64 -6.80
N GLN A 65 7.57 14.33 -7.94
CA GLN A 65 6.96 14.40 -9.27
C GLN A 65 6.84 12.99 -9.86
N ALA A 66 5.70 12.68 -10.44
CA ALA A 66 5.42 11.43 -11.12
C ALA A 66 5.11 11.70 -12.60
N ASN A 67 5.97 11.19 -13.46
CA ASN A 67 5.90 11.32 -14.91
C ASN A 67 5.54 9.99 -15.55
N ILE A 68 4.44 9.99 -16.29
CA ILE A 68 3.83 8.77 -16.83
C ILE A 68 3.88 8.80 -18.35
N THR A 69 4.51 7.77 -18.89
CA THR A 69 4.59 7.46 -20.32
C THR A 69 4.15 6.01 -20.57
N PRO A 70 3.73 5.64 -21.78
CA PRO A 70 3.36 4.26 -22.09
C PRO A 70 4.48 3.29 -21.67
N GLY A 71 4.16 2.37 -20.76
CA GLY A 71 5.05 1.32 -20.25
C GLY A 71 6.15 1.79 -19.30
N LYS A 72 6.11 3.04 -18.83
CA LYS A 72 7.11 3.58 -17.92
C LYS A 72 6.55 4.66 -17.00
N LEU A 73 6.74 4.43 -15.71
CA LEU A 73 6.48 5.37 -14.62
C LEU A 73 7.82 5.87 -14.07
N THR A 74 8.00 7.18 -14.05
CA THR A 74 9.22 7.83 -13.56
C THR A 74 8.87 8.72 -12.38
N PHE A 75 9.56 8.54 -11.25
CA PHE A 75 9.45 9.44 -10.10
C PHE A 75 10.71 10.27 -9.99
N GLN A 76 10.53 11.56 -9.68
CA GLN A 76 11.61 12.48 -9.34
C GLN A 76 11.33 13.06 -7.97
N ILE A 77 12.29 12.90 -7.05
CA ILE A 77 12.24 13.46 -5.71
C ILE A 77 13.34 14.51 -5.63
N THR A 78 12.95 15.73 -5.27
CA THR A 78 13.86 16.87 -5.18
C THR A 78 13.80 17.46 -3.77
N ASP A 79 14.97 17.72 -3.19
CA ASP A 79 15.11 18.31 -1.85
C ASP A 79 16.34 19.25 -1.78
N GLU A 80 16.36 20.11 -0.77
CA GLU A 80 17.47 21.06 -0.49
C GLU A 80 18.21 20.72 0.81
N GLY A 81 18.08 19.47 1.26
CA GLY A 81 18.78 18.95 2.42
C GLY A 81 20.27 18.75 2.17
N VAL A 82 20.99 18.40 3.23
CA VAL A 82 22.38 17.94 3.15
C VAL A 82 22.44 16.76 2.18
N ALA A 83 23.37 16.82 1.24
CA ALA A 83 23.58 15.77 0.25
C ALA A 83 23.94 14.45 0.95
N VAL A 84 22.94 13.58 1.06
CA VAL A 84 23.07 12.22 1.57
C VAL A 84 22.49 11.33 0.50
N ASP A 85 23.29 10.37 0.02
CA ASP A 85 22.77 9.31 -0.84
C ASP A 85 21.80 8.47 0.01
N PRO A 86 20.49 8.49 -0.28
CA PRO A 86 19.50 7.73 0.51
C PRO A 86 19.68 6.21 0.38
N PHE A 87 20.62 5.74 -0.47
CA PHE A 87 20.96 4.33 -0.65
C PHE A 87 22.26 3.90 0.00
N GLN A 88 23.06 4.82 0.57
CA GLN A 88 24.28 4.44 1.26
C GLN A 88 23.99 3.71 2.58
N LYS A 89 24.64 2.56 2.79
CA LYS A 89 24.60 1.85 4.08
C LYS A 89 25.16 2.74 5.18
N SER A 90 24.46 2.82 6.31
CA SER A 90 24.97 3.49 7.52
C SER A 90 26.32 2.89 7.95
N ASN A 91 27.18 3.76 8.48
CA ASN A 91 28.53 3.43 8.96
C ASN A 91 28.50 2.24 9.96
N PRO A 92 29.33 1.20 9.81
CA PRO A 92 29.31 0.00 10.66
C PRO A 92 29.63 0.24 12.14
N ASP A 93 30.18 1.41 12.50
CA ASP A 93 30.56 1.76 13.87
C ASP A 93 29.40 2.25 14.76
N VAL A 94 28.20 2.48 14.18
CA VAL A 94 27.01 2.85 14.95
C VAL A 94 26.21 1.60 15.26
N LYS A 95 26.27 1.13 16.52
CA LYS A 95 25.40 0.05 17.00
C LYS A 95 23.94 0.52 16.88
N PRO A 96 23.15 -0.07 15.96
CA PRO A 96 21.75 0.31 15.83
C PRO A 96 20.98 -0.18 17.06
N SER A 97 19.95 0.55 17.44
CA SER A 97 18.92 0.12 18.38
C SER A 97 18.23 -1.18 17.90
N LEU A 98 17.55 -1.90 18.80
CA LEU A 98 16.87 -3.16 18.46
C LEU A 98 15.82 -2.98 17.34
N GLU A 99 15.17 -1.82 17.28
CA GLU A 99 14.19 -1.45 16.26
C GLU A 99 14.86 -1.15 14.92
N GLU A 100 15.97 -0.40 14.91
CA GLU A 100 16.81 -0.21 13.71
C GLU A 100 17.45 -1.52 13.23
N GLN A 101 17.76 -2.48 14.10
CA GLN A 101 18.26 -3.79 13.69
C GLN A 101 17.21 -4.64 12.99
N LEU A 102 15.94 -4.47 13.35
CA LEU A 102 14.80 -5.19 12.76
C LEU A 102 14.34 -4.57 11.43
N THR A 103 14.58 -3.27 11.22
CA THR A 103 14.19 -2.53 10.00
C THR A 103 15.37 -2.22 9.06
N LYS A 104 16.63 -2.19 9.54
CA LYS A 104 17.82 -1.93 8.70
C LYS A 104 17.96 -3.01 7.63
N GLY A 105 17.93 -2.55 6.38
CA GLY A 105 18.16 -3.37 5.20
C GLY A 105 16.89 -3.78 4.46
N LEU A 106 15.72 -3.70 5.10
CA LEU A 106 14.43 -3.98 4.45
C LEU A 106 14.11 -2.90 3.40
N GLY A 107 14.34 -1.63 3.75
CA GLY A 107 14.07 -0.48 2.87
C GLY A 107 14.91 -0.46 1.59
N HIS A 108 16.24 -0.55 1.73
CA HIS A 108 17.15 -0.64 0.58
C HIS A 108 16.84 -1.84 -0.32
N PHE A 109 16.56 -3.00 0.28
CA PHE A 109 16.15 -4.19 -0.46
C PHE A 109 14.84 -3.96 -1.22
N LEU A 110 13.85 -3.33 -0.58
CA LEU A 110 12.54 -3.06 -1.18
C LEU A 110 12.64 -2.12 -2.38
N ILE A 111 13.46 -1.07 -2.30
CA ILE A 111 13.67 -0.11 -3.39
C ILE A 111 14.26 -0.80 -4.61
N HIS A 112 15.35 -1.57 -4.45
CA HIS A 112 16.00 -2.27 -5.57
C HIS A 112 15.21 -3.48 -6.09
N ARG A 113 14.35 -4.08 -5.26
CA ARG A 113 13.43 -5.13 -5.68
C ARG A 113 12.27 -4.55 -6.51
N THR A 114 11.86 -3.33 -6.18
CA THR A 114 10.68 -2.69 -6.76
C THR A 114 11.01 -1.89 -8.01
N MET A 115 12.04 -1.05 -7.98
CA MET A 115 12.39 -0.11 -9.05
C MET A 115 13.39 -0.76 -10.02
N ASP A 116 13.25 -0.45 -11.31
CA ASP A 116 14.13 -1.02 -12.34
C ASP A 116 15.37 -0.14 -12.58
N GLU A 117 15.24 1.18 -12.38
CA GLU A 117 16.39 2.11 -12.40
C GLU A 117 16.29 3.09 -11.23
N VAL A 118 17.43 3.40 -10.63
CA VAL A 118 17.56 4.32 -9.50
C VAL A 118 18.81 5.15 -9.73
N ASN A 119 18.67 6.48 -9.73
CA ASN A 119 19.76 7.41 -9.97
C ASN A 119 19.69 8.60 -9.02
N TYR A 120 20.76 8.85 -8.28
CA TYR A 120 20.90 10.01 -7.41
C TYR A 120 21.93 10.99 -7.98
N ARG A 121 21.61 12.29 -7.95
CA ARG A 121 22.51 13.39 -8.33
C ARG A 121 22.34 14.55 -7.36
N THR A 122 23.42 15.27 -7.11
CA THR A 122 23.39 16.50 -6.31
C THR A 122 24.13 17.62 -7.03
N SER A 123 23.62 18.84 -6.93
CA SER A 123 24.31 20.07 -7.35
C SER A 123 25.03 20.75 -6.19
N GLY A 124 24.95 20.20 -4.97
CA GLY A 124 25.45 20.78 -3.73
C GLY A 124 24.42 21.64 -3.00
N THR A 125 23.50 22.28 -3.72
CA THR A 125 22.37 23.04 -3.14
C THR A 125 21.04 22.32 -3.25
N GLN A 126 20.96 21.35 -4.16
CA GLN A 126 19.75 20.58 -4.42
C GLN A 126 20.13 19.14 -4.72
N ASN A 127 19.36 18.22 -4.16
CA ASN A 127 19.45 16.80 -4.39
C ASN A 127 18.31 16.40 -5.31
N LEU A 128 18.60 15.54 -6.27
CA LEU A 128 17.64 14.98 -7.21
C LEU A 128 17.80 13.48 -7.25
N LEU A 129 16.72 12.79 -6.90
CA LEU A 129 16.60 11.37 -7.02
C LEU A 129 15.61 10.99 -8.11
N THR A 130 16.01 10.11 -9.02
CA THR A 130 15.17 9.60 -10.11
C THR A 130 14.98 8.10 -9.97
N LEU A 131 13.73 7.65 -9.96
CA LEU A 131 13.33 6.25 -9.87
C LEU A 131 12.50 5.90 -11.10
N VAL A 132 12.78 4.75 -11.72
CA VAL A 132 12.05 4.29 -12.90
C VAL A 132 11.46 2.91 -12.63
N LYS A 133 10.16 2.78 -12.92
CA LYS A 133 9.46 1.51 -13.04
C LYS A 133 8.95 1.33 -14.47
N ARG A 134 9.31 0.23 -15.10
CA ARG A 134 8.75 -0.24 -16.37
C ARG A 134 7.50 -1.05 -16.05
N LEU A 135 6.42 -0.69 -16.72
CA LEU A 135 5.10 -1.30 -16.56
C LEU A 135 4.78 -2.03 -17.87
N ASP A 136 4.27 -3.25 -17.77
CA ASP A 136 3.79 -3.96 -18.96
C ASP A 136 2.38 -3.44 -19.29
N ILE A 137 2.18 -2.85 -20.47
CA ILE A 137 0.97 -2.03 -20.76
C ILE A 137 -0.28 -2.91 -21.02
N ASP A 138 -0.11 -4.23 -21.06
CA ASP A 138 -1.17 -5.21 -21.29
C ASP A 138 -1.94 -5.61 -20.01
N PHE A 139 -1.90 -4.78 -18.96
CA PHE A 139 -2.75 -4.98 -17.79
C PHE A 139 -4.22 -4.83 -18.20
N LYS A 140 -4.95 -5.96 -18.22
CA LYS A 140 -6.41 -5.92 -18.25
C LYS A 140 -6.86 -5.11 -17.03
N PRO A 141 -7.71 -4.07 -17.20
CA PRO A 141 -8.26 -3.37 -16.04
C PRO A 141 -8.89 -4.42 -15.15
N ASP A 142 -8.49 -4.46 -13.88
CA ASP A 142 -9.16 -5.32 -12.92
C ASP A 142 -10.67 -5.03 -12.99
N ALA A 143 -11.48 -6.07 -12.87
CA ALA A 143 -12.92 -5.89 -12.83
C ALA A 143 -13.29 -4.86 -11.74
N LEU A 144 -14.22 -3.97 -12.05
CA LEU A 144 -14.84 -3.08 -11.04
C LEU A 144 -15.36 -3.93 -9.88
N LEU A 145 -15.37 -3.35 -8.67
CA LEU A 145 -15.91 -4.02 -7.50
C LEU A 145 -17.37 -4.40 -7.77
N ASP A 146 -17.65 -5.70 -7.73
CA ASP A 146 -19.00 -6.26 -7.71
C ASP A 146 -19.14 -7.14 -6.48
N THR A 147 -20.17 -6.87 -5.68
CA THR A 147 -20.46 -7.58 -4.46
C THR A 147 -21.85 -8.17 -4.51
N ASN A 148 -21.94 -9.45 -4.22
CA ASN A 148 -23.22 -10.13 -4.11
C ASN A 148 -23.34 -10.79 -2.74
N ILE A 149 -24.50 -10.65 -2.12
CA ILE A 149 -24.82 -11.29 -0.85
C ILE A 149 -26.00 -12.20 -1.10
N CYS A 150 -25.82 -13.50 -0.90
CA CYS A 150 -26.90 -14.46 -0.99
C CYS A 150 -26.98 -15.34 0.28
N ARG A 151 -28.12 -15.99 0.47
CA ARG A 151 -28.31 -16.97 1.56
C ARG A 151 -28.61 -18.33 0.98
N VAL A 152 -27.86 -19.33 1.41
CA VAL A 152 -28.02 -20.73 0.99
C VAL A 152 -28.00 -21.57 2.26
N ASP A 153 -29.09 -22.29 2.54
CA ASP A 153 -29.22 -23.19 3.70
C ASP A 153 -28.80 -22.59 5.05
N GLY A 154 -29.15 -21.32 5.27
CA GLY A 154 -28.80 -20.59 6.50
C GLY A 154 -27.36 -20.05 6.55
N ILE A 155 -26.56 -20.28 5.52
CA ILE A 155 -25.23 -19.70 5.32
C ILE A 155 -25.37 -18.43 4.48
N ILE A 156 -24.71 -17.35 4.92
CA ILE A 156 -24.60 -16.11 4.16
C ILE A 156 -23.32 -16.19 3.33
N VAL A 157 -23.44 -16.09 2.02
CA VAL A 157 -22.29 -16.03 1.11
C VAL A 157 -22.13 -14.59 0.62
N LEU A 158 -20.97 -14.01 0.90
CA LEU A 158 -20.53 -12.72 0.40
C LEU A 158 -19.51 -12.96 -0.72
N ASP A 159 -19.95 -12.87 -1.96
CA ASP A 159 -19.10 -12.94 -3.14
C ASP A 159 -18.49 -11.58 -3.41
N ILE A 160 -17.16 -11.54 -3.58
CA ILE A 160 -16.43 -10.33 -3.91
C ILE A 160 -15.67 -10.54 -5.22
N LYS A 161 -15.95 -9.70 -6.20
CA LYS A 161 -15.31 -9.70 -7.51
C LYS A 161 -14.59 -8.39 -7.74
N GLY A 162 -13.40 -8.47 -8.34
CA GLY A 162 -12.61 -7.29 -8.67
C GLY A 162 -11.83 -6.73 -7.49
N ARG A 163 -11.61 -5.40 -7.51
CA ARG A 163 -10.76 -4.69 -6.53
C ARG A 163 -11.59 -4.10 -5.40
N LEU A 164 -11.23 -4.41 -4.16
CA LEU A 164 -11.73 -3.71 -2.97
C LEU A 164 -10.66 -2.73 -2.46
N ASP A 165 -10.74 -1.45 -2.84
CA ASP A 165 -9.77 -0.42 -2.49
C ASP A 165 -10.41 0.81 -1.84
N THR A 166 -9.64 1.87 -1.55
CA THR A 166 -10.16 3.03 -0.82
C THR A 166 -11.25 3.75 -1.59
N ALA A 167 -11.25 3.70 -2.92
CA ALA A 167 -12.26 4.37 -3.75
C ALA A 167 -13.65 3.75 -3.55
N ASN A 168 -13.73 2.44 -3.32
CA ASN A 168 -14.98 1.70 -3.21
C ASN A 168 -15.25 1.07 -1.82
N ALA A 169 -14.31 1.19 -0.88
CA ALA A 169 -14.45 0.67 0.49
C ALA A 169 -15.67 1.23 1.24
N ARG A 170 -16.05 2.48 0.95
CA ARG A 170 -17.25 3.11 1.56
C ARG A 170 -18.53 2.39 1.12
N ASP A 171 -18.67 2.14 -0.17
CA ASP A 171 -19.85 1.46 -0.73
C ASP A 171 -19.90 0.01 -0.29
N PHE A 172 -18.75 -0.68 -0.26
CA PHE A 172 -18.63 -2.01 0.32
C PHE A 172 -19.07 -2.05 1.80
N SER A 173 -18.63 -1.08 2.60
CA SER A 173 -19.01 -0.97 4.01
C SER A 173 -20.52 -0.81 4.20
N MET A 174 -21.16 -0.02 3.33
CA MET A 174 -22.63 0.12 3.30
C MET A 174 -23.32 -1.20 2.91
N ALA A 175 -22.77 -1.92 1.93
CA ALA A 175 -23.32 -3.20 1.48
C ALA A 175 -23.28 -4.28 2.56
N ILE A 176 -22.22 -4.34 3.38
CA ILE A 176 -22.10 -5.32 4.48
C ILE A 176 -22.80 -4.89 5.78
N GLN A 177 -23.29 -3.66 5.86
CA GLN A 177 -23.91 -3.12 7.08
C GLN A 177 -25.05 -4.00 7.65
N PRO A 178 -25.94 -4.61 6.83
CA PRO A 178 -26.95 -5.53 7.34
C PRO A 178 -26.36 -6.76 8.04
N LEU A 179 -25.22 -7.27 7.55
CA LEU A 179 -24.56 -8.46 8.10
C LEU A 179 -24.02 -8.22 9.52
N LEU A 180 -23.70 -6.96 9.85
CA LEU A 180 -23.18 -6.60 11.16
C LEU A 180 -24.22 -6.78 12.29
N GLN A 181 -25.51 -6.81 11.95
CA GLN A 181 -26.62 -6.92 12.91
C GLN A 181 -27.17 -8.36 13.04
N GLU A 182 -26.63 -9.31 12.28
CA GLU A 182 -27.07 -10.71 12.32
C GLU A 182 -26.70 -11.37 13.66
N VAL A 183 -27.62 -12.18 14.19
CA VAL A 183 -27.42 -12.97 15.41
C VAL A 183 -26.96 -14.37 15.02
N ASN A 184 -25.88 -14.87 15.64
CA ASN A 184 -25.23 -16.14 15.30
C ASN A 184 -25.00 -16.34 13.79
N PRO A 185 -24.44 -15.34 13.07
CA PRO A 185 -24.29 -15.44 11.62
C PRO A 185 -23.30 -16.54 11.23
N ASN A 186 -23.57 -17.25 10.14
CA ASN A 186 -22.60 -18.14 9.51
C ASN A 186 -22.27 -17.57 8.12
N ILE A 187 -21.09 -16.98 7.99
CA ILE A 187 -20.68 -16.20 6.80
C ILE A 187 -19.52 -16.88 6.09
N ILE A 188 -19.62 -17.00 4.78
CA ILE A 188 -18.51 -17.33 3.89
C ILE A 188 -18.21 -16.10 3.04
N ILE A 189 -16.98 -15.60 3.08
CA ILE A 189 -16.48 -14.61 2.12
C ILE A 189 -15.80 -15.39 1.00
N ASN A 190 -16.38 -15.34 -0.20
CA ASN A 190 -15.79 -15.95 -1.39
C ASN A 190 -14.88 -14.94 -2.10
N CYS A 191 -13.58 -15.23 -2.11
CA CYS A 191 -12.55 -14.38 -2.72
C CYS A 191 -12.06 -14.90 -4.07
N GLU A 192 -12.70 -15.91 -4.68
CA GLU A 192 -12.25 -16.54 -5.93
C GLU A 192 -12.01 -15.52 -7.05
N GLN A 193 -12.85 -14.50 -7.12
CA GLN A 193 -12.81 -13.46 -8.15
C GLN A 193 -12.28 -12.12 -7.62
N MET A 194 -11.81 -12.07 -6.37
CA MET A 194 -11.11 -10.90 -5.85
C MET A 194 -9.76 -10.79 -6.57
N SER A 195 -9.43 -9.58 -7.01
CA SER A 195 -8.15 -9.26 -7.63
C SER A 195 -7.28 -8.37 -6.75
N TYR A 196 -7.87 -7.65 -5.79
CA TYR A 196 -7.12 -6.85 -4.83
C TYR A 196 -7.94 -6.49 -3.57
N ILE A 197 -7.22 -6.24 -2.47
CA ILE A 197 -7.76 -5.58 -1.27
C ILE A 197 -6.76 -4.55 -0.69
N SER A 198 -7.19 -3.30 -0.45
CA SER A 198 -6.38 -2.27 0.22
C SER A 198 -6.52 -2.31 1.74
N SER A 199 -5.78 -1.46 2.47
CA SER A 199 -5.92 -1.30 3.93
C SER A 199 -7.33 -0.88 4.36
N SER A 200 -8.00 -0.05 3.57
CA SER A 200 -9.41 0.33 3.75
C SER A 200 -10.34 -0.88 3.58
N GLY A 201 -10.08 -1.74 2.59
CA GLY A 201 -10.81 -2.99 2.38
C GLY A 201 -10.60 -4.01 3.52
N LEU A 202 -9.35 -4.21 3.95
CA LEU A 202 -9.01 -5.07 5.09
C LEU A 202 -9.72 -4.61 6.37
N ARG A 203 -9.84 -3.30 6.57
CA ARG A 203 -10.60 -2.74 7.70
C ARG A 203 -12.07 -3.17 7.66
N CYS A 204 -12.71 -3.20 6.48
CA CYS A 204 -14.08 -3.70 6.34
C CYS A 204 -14.18 -5.18 6.75
N PHE A 205 -13.22 -6.01 6.34
CA PHE A 205 -13.16 -7.43 6.73
C PHE A 205 -13.00 -7.58 8.25
N LEU A 206 -12.12 -6.79 8.88
CA LEU A 206 -11.91 -6.81 10.32
C LEU A 206 -13.14 -6.37 11.11
N ILE A 207 -13.86 -5.35 10.62
CA ILE A 207 -15.12 -4.90 11.22
C ILE A 207 -16.16 -6.02 11.18
N LEU A 208 -16.32 -6.69 10.03
CA LEU A 208 -17.23 -7.81 9.87
C LEU A 208 -16.86 -8.97 10.81
N GLN A 209 -15.59 -9.38 10.84
CA GLN A 209 -15.08 -10.44 11.72
C GLN A 209 -15.36 -10.15 13.20
N LYS A 210 -15.06 -8.93 13.66
CA LYS A 210 -15.35 -8.52 15.04
C LYS A 210 -16.84 -8.57 15.36
N SER A 211 -17.71 -8.17 14.43
CA SER A 211 -19.15 -8.23 14.63
C SER A 211 -19.65 -9.67 14.71
N VAL A 212 -19.19 -10.55 13.80
CA VAL A 212 -19.52 -11.98 13.79
C VAL A 212 -19.11 -12.64 15.11
N GLN A 213 -17.89 -12.39 15.60
CA GLN A 213 -17.42 -12.90 16.89
C GLN A 213 -18.27 -12.40 18.07
N LYS A 214 -18.59 -11.10 18.09
CA LYS A 214 -19.46 -10.51 19.13
C LYS A 214 -20.85 -11.15 19.15
N ASN A 215 -21.38 -11.47 17.98
CA ASN A 215 -22.68 -12.11 17.81
C ASN A 215 -22.59 -13.65 17.80
N ARG A 216 -21.49 -14.24 18.29
CA ARG A 216 -21.28 -15.70 18.43
C ARG A 216 -21.47 -16.49 17.12
N GLY A 217 -21.18 -15.86 15.99
CA GLY A 217 -21.21 -16.47 14.68
C GLY A 217 -19.88 -17.07 14.24
N SER A 218 -19.84 -17.51 12.99
CA SER A 218 -18.67 -18.01 12.28
C SER A 218 -18.47 -17.23 10.98
N LEU A 219 -17.22 -16.89 10.67
CA LEU A 219 -16.83 -16.30 9.40
C LEU A 219 -15.62 -17.05 8.85
N ILE A 220 -15.71 -17.44 7.59
CA ILE A 220 -14.69 -18.19 6.86
C ILE A 220 -14.40 -17.44 5.57
N ILE A 221 -13.13 -17.33 5.20
CA ILE A 221 -12.70 -16.85 3.89
C ILE A 221 -12.32 -18.05 3.04
N GLU A 222 -12.91 -18.17 1.86
CA GLU A 222 -12.68 -19.27 0.92
C GLU A 222 -12.08 -18.74 -0.39
N ALA A 223 -11.36 -19.62 -1.09
CA ALA A 223 -10.85 -19.39 -2.45
C ALA A 223 -9.97 -18.14 -2.58
N MET A 224 -9.17 -17.84 -1.55
CA MET A 224 -8.23 -16.73 -1.58
C MET A 224 -7.04 -17.03 -2.50
N LYS A 225 -6.83 -16.17 -3.51
CA LYS A 225 -5.65 -16.27 -4.39
C LYS A 225 -4.34 -15.96 -3.65
N PRO A 226 -3.19 -16.53 -4.08
CA PRO A 226 -1.89 -16.28 -3.44
C PRO A 226 -1.53 -14.80 -3.28
N GLU A 227 -1.88 -13.96 -4.25
CA GLU A 227 -1.56 -12.53 -4.23
C GLU A 227 -2.34 -11.80 -3.14
N ILE A 228 -3.62 -12.16 -2.94
CA ILE A 228 -4.45 -11.62 -1.84
C ILE A 228 -3.92 -12.13 -0.50
N LYS A 229 -3.54 -13.40 -0.42
CA LYS A 229 -2.97 -14.00 0.78
C LYS A 229 -1.69 -13.30 1.22
N ASN A 230 -0.80 -12.98 0.28
CA ASN A 230 0.42 -12.21 0.56
C ASN A 230 0.11 -10.85 1.22
N ILE A 231 -0.96 -10.17 0.80
CA ILE A 231 -1.40 -8.90 1.42
C ILE A 231 -1.85 -9.14 2.88
N PHE A 232 -2.60 -10.22 3.14
CA PHE A 232 -2.97 -10.59 4.51
C PHE A 232 -1.75 -10.93 5.37
N GLU A 233 -0.74 -11.60 4.80
CA GLU A 233 0.49 -11.97 5.50
C GLU A 233 1.35 -10.74 5.82
N MET A 234 1.59 -9.87 4.83
CA MET A 234 2.34 -8.62 5.01
C MET A 234 1.71 -7.68 6.03
N THR A 235 0.38 -7.65 6.12
CA THR A 235 -0.35 -6.82 7.10
C THR A 235 -0.57 -7.49 8.44
N GLY A 236 -0.16 -8.75 8.61
CA GLY A 236 -0.40 -9.53 9.83
C GLY A 236 -1.87 -9.93 10.06
N CYS A 237 -2.73 -9.80 9.04
CA CYS A 237 -4.15 -10.14 9.14
C CYS A 237 -4.42 -11.64 9.08
N THR A 238 -3.51 -12.46 8.55
CA THR A 238 -3.74 -13.91 8.34
C THR A 238 -4.18 -14.64 9.61
N SER A 239 -3.64 -14.27 10.78
CA SER A 239 -3.97 -14.92 12.06
C SER A 239 -5.36 -14.56 12.63
N LEU A 240 -6.01 -13.54 12.08
CA LEU A 240 -7.30 -13.02 12.58
C LEU A 240 -8.51 -13.68 11.90
N PHE A 241 -8.27 -14.40 10.80
CA PHE A 241 -9.29 -15.00 9.96
C PHE A 241 -9.10 -16.51 9.85
N ASN A 242 -10.21 -17.21 9.69
CA ASN A 242 -10.21 -18.61 9.26
C ASN A 242 -10.20 -18.63 7.74
N ILE A 243 -9.03 -18.87 7.14
CA ILE A 243 -8.82 -18.86 5.69
C ILE A 243 -8.65 -20.31 5.22
N ARG A 244 -9.40 -20.70 4.19
CA ARG A 244 -9.39 -22.04 3.58
C ARG A 244 -9.03 -21.98 2.10
#